data_AF-M5U357-F1
#
_entry.id   AF-M5U357-F1
#
_cell.length_a   1.000
_cell.length_b   1.000
_cell.length_c   1.000
_cell.angle_alpha   90.00
_cell.angle_beta   90.00
_cell.angle_gamma   90.00
#
_symmetry.space_group_name_H-M   'P 1'
#
loop_
_entity.id
_entity.type
_entity.pdbx_description
1 polymer ?
#
loop_
_entity_poly.entity_id
_entity_poly.type
_entity_poly.pdbx_seq_one_letter_code
_entity_poly.pdbx_strand_id
1 'polypeptide(L)'
;MDRAGFCLIMFAFAIAVTPKPASAQVVQEQTVQAASVVLNEVLVGPLSKVPHAMLNDAHGVAIIPDVIKGGFIVGARHGRGLLFVREKDGVWHAPVFITLTGGNVGWQAGVQSSDIVLVFKTERSVQNILEGKMTLGADVAAAAGPVGRQGAVATDAMLKAEIYSYSRSRGLFAGVSIDGSVLSVDQLATGDYYRPAVPGGPVVVPELAQQLTFAVASLATPPTTVPPVDNANAVPSTPHASNPGALAQQYGAQETDVLRNQLEQLAPQLDVLLDPQWRSYLALPPSLFVGGPHPSAEELQEVVLRFQTVASDVRYKDLSSQPAFQSVFGLLKHYQVALTADASTLNLPPPPAR
;
A
#
# COMPACT_ATOMS: atom_id res chain seq x y z
N MET A 1 43.78 41.89 -45.71
CA MET A 1 43.61 42.30 -44.29
C MET A 1 42.23 41.84 -43.88
N ASP A 2 42.17 40.58 -43.44
CA ASP A 2 40.96 39.85 -43.11
C ASP A 2 40.43 40.27 -41.74
N ARG A 3 39.14 40.61 -41.65
CA ARG A 3 38.45 40.80 -40.37
C ARG A 3 37.57 39.57 -40.12
N ALA A 4 38.07 38.71 -39.23
CA ALA A 4 37.40 37.53 -38.73
C ALA A 4 36.11 37.90 -37.96
N GLY A 5 34.97 37.38 -38.41
CA GLY A 5 33.73 37.32 -37.65
C GLY A 5 33.57 35.93 -37.06
N PHE A 6 33.91 35.77 -35.78
CA PHE A 6 33.72 34.53 -35.02
C PHE A 6 32.31 34.54 -34.43
N CYS A 7 31.38 33.77 -35.01
CA CYS A 7 30.05 33.56 -34.46
C CYS A 7 30.08 32.33 -33.53
N LEU A 8 30.23 32.57 -32.23
CA LEU A 8 30.23 31.54 -31.20
C LEU A 8 28.78 31.09 -30.92
N ILE A 9 28.40 29.90 -31.40
CA ILE A 9 27.12 29.25 -31.06
C ILE A 9 27.27 28.68 -29.65
N MET A 10 26.71 29.38 -28.65
CA MET A 10 26.51 28.86 -27.30
C MET A 10 25.37 27.84 -27.30
N PHE A 11 25.72 26.56 -27.31
CA PHE A 11 24.78 25.46 -27.06
C PHE A 11 24.50 25.40 -25.56
N ALA A 12 23.37 25.98 -25.12
CA ALA A 12 22.89 25.85 -23.75
C ALA A 12 22.41 24.40 -23.53
N PHE A 13 23.24 23.60 -22.85
CA PHE A 13 22.89 22.25 -22.43
C PHE A 13 21.93 22.35 -21.24
N ALA A 14 20.62 22.30 -21.50
CA ALA A 14 19.61 22.18 -20.47
C ALA A 14 19.72 20.78 -19.85
N ILE A 15 20.30 20.69 -18.65
CA ILE A 15 20.31 19.46 -17.85
C ILE A 15 18.88 19.23 -17.39
N ALA A 16 18.15 18.36 -18.09
CA ALA A 16 16.88 17.83 -17.62
C ALA A 16 17.16 16.98 -16.38
N VAL A 17 16.91 17.53 -15.19
CA VAL A 17 16.88 16.79 -13.94
C VAL A 17 15.63 15.91 -13.97
N THR A 18 15.76 14.68 -14.46
CA THR A 18 14.69 13.69 -14.30
C THR A 18 14.63 13.30 -12.83
N PRO A 19 13.50 13.49 -12.13
CA PRO A 19 13.38 13.02 -10.76
C PRO A 19 13.60 11.51 -10.73
N LYS A 20 14.61 11.05 -9.98
CA LYS A 20 14.78 9.62 -9.69
C LYS A 20 13.56 9.16 -8.88
N PRO A 21 12.84 8.11 -9.30
CA PRO A 21 11.80 7.54 -8.45
C PRO A 21 12.45 7.11 -7.13
N ALA A 22 11.86 7.53 -6.02
CA ALA A 22 12.31 7.13 -4.69
C ALA A 22 12.29 5.59 -4.60
N SER A 23 13.31 4.98 -4.00
CA SER A 23 13.48 3.51 -3.96
C SER A 23 12.26 2.75 -3.45
N ALA A 24 11.40 3.39 -2.64
CA ALA A 24 10.14 2.84 -2.18
C ALA A 24 9.16 2.59 -3.34
N GLN A 25 8.98 3.55 -4.25
CA GLN A 25 8.04 3.40 -5.37
C GLN A 25 8.43 2.24 -6.30
N VAL A 26 9.74 1.97 -6.45
CA VAL A 26 10.25 0.84 -7.24
C VAL A 26 9.83 -0.50 -6.65
N VAL A 27 9.85 -0.67 -5.32
CA VAL A 27 9.45 -1.92 -4.67
C VAL A 27 7.94 -2.15 -4.79
N GLN A 28 7.15 -1.08 -4.68
CA GLN A 28 5.70 -1.14 -4.83
C GLN A 28 5.33 -1.55 -6.27
N GLU A 29 5.92 -0.91 -7.28
CA GLU A 29 5.72 -1.26 -8.69
C GLU A 29 6.11 -2.72 -8.98
N GLN A 30 7.24 -3.19 -8.43
CA GLN A 30 7.67 -4.59 -8.55
C GLN A 30 6.66 -5.57 -7.94
N THR A 31 6.05 -5.21 -6.80
CA THR A 31 5.02 -6.03 -6.17
C THR A 31 3.78 -6.12 -7.06
N VAL A 32 3.35 -5.00 -7.66
CA VAL A 32 2.22 -4.98 -8.62
C VAL A 32 2.54 -5.82 -9.87
N GLN A 33 3.77 -5.74 -10.37
CA GLN A 33 4.19 -6.53 -11.52
C GLN A 33 4.25 -8.03 -11.20
N ALA A 34 4.80 -8.41 -10.05
CA ALA A 34 4.84 -9.79 -9.60
C ALA A 34 3.42 -10.35 -9.38
N ALA A 35 2.51 -9.56 -8.79
CA ALA A 35 1.11 -9.93 -8.66
C ALA A 35 0.42 -10.11 -10.03
N SER A 36 0.76 -9.28 -11.02
CA SER A 36 0.26 -9.42 -12.39
C SER A 36 0.71 -10.72 -13.05
N VAL A 37 1.96 -11.14 -12.81
CA VAL A 37 2.47 -12.44 -13.28
C VAL A 37 1.69 -13.58 -12.62
N VAL A 38 1.47 -13.52 -11.30
CA VAL A 38 0.67 -14.52 -10.57
C VAL A 38 -0.76 -14.59 -11.13
N LEU A 39 -1.39 -13.45 -11.37
CA LEU A 39 -2.74 -13.40 -11.93
C LEU A 39 -2.83 -13.97 -13.35
N ASN A 40 -1.88 -13.62 -14.22
CA ASN A 40 -1.84 -14.16 -15.59
C ASN A 40 -1.67 -15.68 -15.61
N GLU A 41 -0.91 -16.21 -14.66
CA GLU A 41 -0.74 -17.65 -14.46
C GLU A 41 -2.01 -18.32 -13.90
N VAL A 42 -2.80 -17.59 -13.09
CA VAL A 42 -4.16 -18.01 -12.69
C VAL A 42 -5.12 -18.00 -13.90
N LEU A 43 -5.00 -17.02 -14.80
CA LEU A 43 -5.86 -16.79 -15.97
C LEU A 43 -5.64 -17.78 -17.12
N VAL A 44 -4.39 -17.94 -17.57
CA VAL A 44 -4.04 -18.53 -18.89
C VAL A 44 -3.25 -19.83 -18.77
N GLY A 45 -2.87 -20.24 -17.55
CA GLY A 45 -2.17 -21.49 -17.34
C GLY A 45 -2.97 -22.68 -17.92
N PRO A 46 -2.32 -23.69 -18.54
CA PRO A 46 -3.00 -24.90 -19.06
C PRO A 46 -3.75 -25.69 -17.97
N LEU A 47 -3.59 -25.27 -16.72
CA LEU A 47 -4.28 -25.71 -15.54
C LEU A 47 -4.82 -24.49 -14.77
N SER A 48 -5.73 -23.66 -15.28
CA SER A 48 -6.41 -22.67 -14.41
C SER A 48 -7.06 -23.41 -13.24
N LYS A 49 -6.44 -23.37 -12.05
CA LYS A 49 -6.75 -24.26 -10.93
C LYS A 49 -7.66 -23.64 -9.89
N VAL A 50 -7.74 -22.32 -9.82
CA VAL A 50 -8.76 -21.62 -9.03
C VAL A 50 -10.03 -21.64 -9.87
N PRO A 51 -11.11 -22.31 -9.43
CA PRO A 51 -12.35 -22.34 -10.19
C PRO A 51 -12.88 -20.91 -10.36
N HIS A 52 -13.26 -20.51 -11.58
CA HIS A 52 -13.86 -19.18 -11.83
C HIS A 52 -15.06 -18.91 -10.90
N ALA A 53 -15.83 -19.95 -10.57
CA ALA A 53 -16.93 -19.87 -9.60
C ALA A 53 -16.50 -19.33 -8.22
N MET A 54 -15.25 -19.55 -7.80
CA MET A 54 -14.74 -18.99 -6.55
C MET A 54 -14.59 -17.47 -6.62
N LEU A 55 -14.18 -16.96 -7.77
CA LEU A 55 -13.96 -15.53 -8.02
C LEU A 55 -15.26 -14.77 -8.33
N ASN A 56 -16.27 -15.43 -8.90
CA ASN A 56 -17.55 -14.81 -9.27
C ASN A 56 -18.26 -14.12 -8.09
N ASP A 57 -18.33 -14.78 -6.93
CA ASP A 57 -18.90 -14.19 -5.70
C ASP A 57 -17.80 -13.83 -4.70
N ALA A 58 -16.65 -13.38 -5.19
CA ALA A 58 -15.63 -12.80 -4.33
C ALA A 58 -16.01 -11.35 -3.97
N HIS A 59 -15.87 -11.03 -2.69
CA HIS A 59 -15.93 -9.66 -2.17
C HIS A 59 -14.55 -9.01 -2.15
N GLY A 60 -13.49 -9.82 -2.22
CA GLY A 60 -12.12 -9.36 -2.36
C GLY A 60 -11.19 -10.49 -2.79
N VAL A 61 -10.06 -10.11 -3.36
CA VAL A 61 -9.00 -11.03 -3.78
C VAL A 61 -7.67 -10.47 -3.30
N ALA A 62 -6.89 -11.26 -2.57
CA ALA A 62 -5.52 -10.90 -2.25
C ALA A 62 -4.55 -11.72 -3.09
N ILE A 63 -3.51 -11.08 -3.63
CA ILE A 63 -2.43 -11.71 -4.39
C ILE A 63 -1.12 -11.33 -3.71
N ILE A 64 -0.42 -12.33 -3.20
CA ILE A 64 0.81 -12.16 -2.41
C ILE A 64 1.89 -12.99 -3.11
N PRO A 65 2.62 -12.42 -4.08
CA PRO A 65 3.71 -13.10 -4.76
C PRO A 65 4.87 -13.40 -3.81
N ASP A 66 5.66 -14.42 -4.16
CA ASP A 66 6.97 -14.68 -3.55
C ASP A 66 6.97 -14.78 -2.00
N VAL A 67 5.92 -15.37 -1.40
CA VAL A 67 5.87 -15.58 0.05
C VAL A 67 7.00 -16.51 0.45
N ILE A 68 7.93 -15.96 1.23
CA ILE A 68 9.08 -16.69 1.76
C ILE A 68 8.63 -17.44 3.00
N LYS A 69 8.93 -18.74 3.03
CA LYS A 69 8.76 -19.63 4.18
C LYS A 69 10.13 -20.17 4.55
N GLY A 70 10.52 -20.06 5.81
CA GLY A 70 11.81 -20.57 6.27
C GLY A 70 11.80 -20.98 7.74
N GLY A 71 12.53 -22.04 8.08
CA GLY A 71 12.77 -22.45 9.47
C GLY A 71 13.19 -23.90 9.65
N PHE A 72 13.48 -24.27 10.88
CA PHE A 72 13.76 -25.64 11.33
C PHE A 72 12.88 -25.92 12.54
N ILE A 73 11.94 -26.87 12.44
CA ILE A 73 10.91 -27.21 13.45
C ILE A 73 9.86 -26.09 13.67
N VAL A 74 10.28 -24.84 13.78
CA VAL A 74 9.44 -23.64 13.78
C VAL A 74 9.79 -22.80 12.55
N GLY A 75 8.80 -22.57 11.69
CA GLY A 75 8.93 -21.79 10.46
C GLY A 75 8.27 -20.42 10.59
N ALA A 76 8.91 -19.40 10.05
CA ALA A 76 8.30 -18.10 9.79
C ALA A 76 7.92 -18.00 8.32
N ARG A 77 6.84 -17.29 8.04
CA ARG A 77 6.46 -16.85 6.69
C ARG A 77 6.31 -15.34 6.64
N HIS A 78 6.75 -14.75 5.54
CA HIS A 78 6.58 -13.34 5.25
C HIS A 78 6.38 -13.11 3.76
N GLY A 79 5.48 -12.20 3.41
CA GLY A 79 5.26 -11.77 2.02
C GLY A 79 4.54 -10.44 1.94
N ARG A 80 4.72 -9.77 0.80
CA ARG A 80 4.04 -8.52 0.44
C ARG A 80 3.12 -8.79 -0.74
N GLY A 81 1.99 -8.11 -0.77
CA GLY A 81 1.00 -8.32 -1.81
C GLY A 81 0.03 -7.17 -1.94
N LEU A 82 -1.05 -7.46 -2.68
CA LEU A 82 -2.11 -6.54 -3.00
C LEU A 82 -3.45 -7.14 -2.59
N LEU A 83 -4.35 -6.32 -2.06
CA LEU A 83 -5.76 -6.64 -1.82
C LEU A 83 -6.63 -5.82 -2.78
N PHE A 84 -7.42 -6.52 -3.59
CA PHE A 84 -8.47 -5.98 -4.43
C PHE A 84 -9.80 -6.14 -3.71
N VAL A 85 -10.58 -5.07 -3.64
CA VAL A 85 -11.88 -5.05 -2.97
C VAL A 85 -12.97 -4.78 -3.99
N ARG A 86 -14.08 -5.50 -3.84
CA ARG A 86 -15.30 -5.34 -4.64
C ARG A 86 -16.38 -4.69 -3.79
N GLU A 87 -16.92 -3.57 -4.27
CA GLU A 87 -18.09 -2.93 -3.68
C GLU A 87 -19.37 -3.72 -3.95
N LYS A 88 -20.44 -3.38 -3.22
CA LYS A 88 -21.77 -4.01 -3.33
C LYS A 88 -22.39 -3.88 -4.71
N ASP A 89 -22.09 -2.80 -5.41
CA ASP A 89 -22.52 -2.56 -6.79
C ASP A 89 -21.71 -3.35 -7.82
N GLY A 90 -20.69 -4.08 -7.37
CA GLY A 90 -19.82 -4.92 -8.19
C GLY A 90 -18.58 -4.22 -8.72
N VAL A 91 -18.36 -2.94 -8.39
CA VAL A 91 -17.19 -2.16 -8.80
C VAL A 91 -15.95 -2.66 -8.05
N TRP A 92 -14.83 -2.76 -8.77
CA TRP A 92 -13.52 -3.09 -8.21
C TRP A 92 -12.65 -1.84 -8.14
N HIS A 93 -11.97 -1.65 -7.02
CA HIS A 93 -11.10 -0.49 -6.80
C HIS A 93 -9.63 -0.80 -7.10
N ALA A 94 -8.82 0.27 -7.15
CA ALA A 94 -7.38 0.13 -7.10
C ALA A 94 -6.96 -0.65 -5.84
N PRO A 95 -5.94 -1.54 -5.93
CA PRO A 95 -5.56 -2.38 -4.82
C PRO A 95 -4.89 -1.59 -3.70
N VAL A 96 -5.06 -2.05 -2.47
CA VAL A 96 -4.24 -1.61 -1.33
C VAL A 96 -3.12 -2.62 -1.09
N PHE A 97 -1.98 -2.14 -0.60
CA PHE A 97 -0.86 -3.02 -0.25
C PHE A 97 -1.15 -3.74 1.06
N ILE A 98 -0.70 -4.99 1.15
CA ILE A 98 -0.87 -5.84 2.32
C ILE A 98 0.42 -6.60 2.61
N THR A 99 0.57 -7.02 3.86
CA THR A 99 1.60 -7.97 4.30
C THR A 99 0.97 -9.22 4.89
N LEU A 100 1.62 -10.36 4.70
CA LEU A 100 1.28 -11.63 5.31
C LEU A 100 2.45 -12.10 6.16
N THR A 101 2.25 -12.24 7.46
CA THR A 101 3.28 -12.72 8.40
C THR A 101 2.70 -13.82 9.26
N GLY A 102 3.37 -14.95 9.42
CA GLY A 102 2.82 -16.07 10.19
C GLY A 102 3.88 -17.02 10.69
N GLY A 103 3.54 -17.75 11.75
CA GLY A 103 4.33 -18.87 12.24
C GLY A 103 3.69 -20.18 11.81
N ASN A 104 4.49 -21.21 11.53
CA ASN A 104 4.00 -22.58 11.41
C ASN A 104 4.91 -23.52 12.19
N VAL A 105 4.33 -24.57 12.77
CA VAL A 105 5.07 -25.69 13.35
C VAL A 105 5.16 -26.78 12.28
N GLY A 106 6.37 -27.13 11.83
CA GLY A 106 6.52 -28.07 10.73
C GLY A 106 7.91 -28.70 10.63
N TRP A 107 7.94 -29.98 10.23
CA TRP A 107 9.15 -30.80 10.08
C TRP A 107 9.98 -30.50 8.83
N GLN A 108 9.62 -29.48 8.05
CA GLN A 108 10.33 -29.13 6.81
C GLN A 108 11.49 -28.17 7.11
N ALA A 109 12.72 -28.60 6.82
CA ALA A 109 13.90 -27.77 6.86
C ALA A 109 14.14 -27.12 5.49
N GLY A 110 14.31 -25.79 5.45
CA GLY A 110 14.73 -25.07 4.25
C GLY A 110 13.99 -23.75 4.02
N VAL A 111 14.41 -23.04 2.97
CA VAL A 111 13.74 -21.81 2.47
C VAL A 111 12.95 -22.16 1.22
N GLN A 112 11.68 -21.79 1.20
CA GLN A 112 10.78 -21.99 0.07
C GLN A 112 10.10 -20.67 -0.29
N SER A 113 9.90 -20.43 -1.58
CA SER A 113 9.07 -19.32 -2.08
C SER A 113 7.81 -19.90 -2.73
N SER A 114 6.66 -19.27 -2.47
CA SER A 114 5.37 -19.64 -3.05
C SER A 114 4.49 -18.42 -3.20
N ASP A 115 3.73 -18.33 -4.29
CA ASP A 115 2.71 -17.30 -4.44
C ASP A 115 1.47 -17.71 -3.65
N ILE A 116 0.81 -16.78 -2.97
CA ILE A 116 -0.44 -17.01 -2.25
C ILE A 116 -1.56 -16.17 -2.87
N VAL A 117 -2.70 -16.80 -3.12
CA VAL A 117 -3.94 -16.11 -3.53
C VAL A 117 -5.01 -16.40 -2.51
N LEU A 118 -5.64 -15.35 -1.99
CA LEU A 118 -6.77 -15.45 -1.06
C LEU A 118 -8.02 -14.93 -1.73
N VAL A 119 -9.13 -15.64 -1.57
CA VAL A 119 -10.44 -15.27 -2.10
C VAL A 119 -11.38 -15.05 -0.92
N PHE A 120 -11.80 -13.81 -0.73
CA PHE A 120 -12.69 -13.40 0.35
C PHE A 120 -14.15 -13.55 -0.11
N LYS A 121 -14.93 -14.32 0.64
CA LYS A 121 -16.31 -14.69 0.29
C LYS A 121 -17.37 -13.98 1.13
N THR A 122 -16.96 -13.14 2.09
CA THR A 122 -17.86 -12.33 2.89
C THR A 122 -17.38 -10.88 2.92
N GLU A 123 -18.30 -9.91 2.91
CA GLU A 123 -17.97 -8.50 3.14
C GLU A 123 -17.25 -8.29 4.48
N ARG A 124 -17.69 -9.03 5.51
CA ARG A 124 -17.10 -9.01 6.84
C ARG A 124 -15.60 -9.33 6.83
N SER A 125 -15.21 -10.38 6.12
CA SER A 125 -13.79 -10.76 6.03
C SER A 125 -12.93 -9.69 5.37
N VAL A 126 -13.48 -8.93 4.41
CA VAL A 126 -12.80 -7.79 3.78
C VAL A 126 -12.75 -6.59 4.73
N GLN A 127 -13.84 -6.28 5.44
CA GLN A 127 -13.87 -5.21 6.43
C GLN A 127 -12.84 -5.43 7.55
N ASN A 128 -12.76 -6.66 8.07
CA ASN A 128 -11.80 -7.02 9.12
C ASN A 128 -10.33 -6.75 8.74
N ILE A 129 -9.93 -7.04 7.49
CA ILE A 129 -8.56 -6.69 7.06
C ILE A 129 -8.39 -5.19 6.89
N LEU A 130 -9.39 -4.50 6.32
CA LEU A 130 -9.33 -3.06 6.09
C LEU A 130 -9.27 -2.24 7.40
N GLU A 131 -9.77 -2.78 8.52
CA GLU A 131 -9.64 -2.19 9.85
C GLU A 131 -8.21 -2.24 10.43
N GLY A 132 -7.29 -2.96 9.78
CA GLY A 132 -5.86 -2.87 10.04
C GLY A 132 -5.15 -4.21 9.89
N LYS A 133 -5.55 -5.22 10.68
CA LYS A 133 -4.97 -6.57 10.61
C LYS A 133 -5.98 -7.63 11.05
N MET A 134 -5.81 -8.84 10.53
CA MET A 134 -6.61 -9.99 10.89
C MET A 134 -5.78 -11.27 10.91
N THR A 135 -6.12 -12.20 11.81
CA THR A 135 -5.46 -13.49 11.96
C THR A 135 -6.29 -14.58 11.30
N LEU A 136 -5.73 -15.24 10.29
CA LEU A 136 -6.37 -16.32 9.56
C LEU A 136 -6.46 -17.58 10.44
N GLY A 137 -7.66 -18.17 10.51
CA GLY A 137 -7.96 -19.32 11.35
C GLY A 137 -8.33 -18.99 12.80
N ALA A 138 -8.07 -17.76 13.26
CA ALA A 138 -8.44 -17.30 14.61
C ALA A 138 -9.53 -16.22 14.57
N ASP A 139 -9.31 -15.14 13.82
CA ASP A 139 -10.27 -14.03 13.71
C ASP A 139 -11.30 -14.29 12.60
N VAL A 140 -10.87 -14.99 11.53
CA VAL A 140 -11.71 -15.33 10.37
C VAL A 140 -11.41 -16.75 9.91
N ALA A 141 -12.46 -17.50 9.60
CA ALA A 141 -12.35 -18.86 9.12
C ALA A 141 -11.72 -18.88 7.71
N ALA A 142 -10.50 -19.40 7.62
CA ALA A 142 -9.79 -19.63 6.35
C ALA A 142 -9.71 -21.13 6.06
N ALA A 143 -9.82 -21.51 4.79
CA ALA A 143 -9.66 -22.90 4.36
C ALA A 143 -8.92 -23.01 3.05
N ALA A 144 -8.20 -24.12 2.88
CA ALA A 144 -7.62 -24.50 1.59
C ALA A 144 -8.72 -24.55 0.51
N GLY A 145 -8.53 -23.81 -0.59
CA GLY A 145 -9.52 -23.74 -1.66
C GLY A 145 -9.58 -24.99 -2.54
N PRO A 146 -10.75 -25.29 -3.14
CA PRO A 146 -10.88 -26.41 -4.08
C PRO A 146 -10.07 -26.12 -5.35
N VAL A 147 -9.37 -27.13 -5.88
CA VAL A 147 -8.58 -27.02 -7.11
C VAL A 147 -9.09 -27.92 -8.23
N GLY A 148 -9.02 -27.42 -9.47
CA GLY A 148 -9.38 -28.15 -10.69
C GLY A 148 -10.83 -28.01 -11.16
N ARG A 149 -11.15 -28.62 -12.32
CA ARG A 149 -12.42 -28.42 -13.05
C ARG A 149 -13.69 -28.97 -12.39
N GLN A 150 -13.56 -29.84 -11.39
CA GLN A 150 -14.69 -30.51 -10.73
C GLN A 150 -14.74 -30.27 -9.21
N GLY A 151 -13.90 -29.38 -8.66
CA GLY A 151 -13.89 -28.99 -7.24
C GLY A 151 -14.23 -30.14 -6.29
N ALA A 152 -13.25 -30.94 -5.89
CA ALA A 152 -13.45 -32.11 -5.04
C ALA A 152 -14.43 -31.86 -3.88
N VAL A 153 -15.21 -32.88 -3.51
CA VAL A 153 -16.24 -32.87 -2.46
C VAL A 153 -15.78 -31.99 -1.29
N ALA A 154 -16.41 -30.82 -1.16
CA ALA A 154 -16.08 -29.85 -0.13
C ALA A 154 -16.47 -30.39 1.25
N THR A 155 -15.59 -30.22 2.24
CA THR A 155 -15.93 -30.50 3.64
C THR A 155 -16.80 -29.37 4.20
N ASP A 156 -17.55 -29.65 5.27
CA ASP A 156 -18.36 -28.62 5.96
C ASP A 156 -17.55 -27.40 6.40
N ALA A 157 -16.28 -27.60 6.76
CA ALA A 157 -15.36 -26.53 7.12
C ALA A 157 -14.98 -25.66 5.90
N MET A 158 -14.78 -26.27 4.72
CA MET A 158 -14.57 -25.54 3.47
C MET A 158 -15.81 -24.72 3.13
N LEU A 159 -17.01 -25.32 3.18
CA LEU A 159 -18.27 -24.64 2.82
C LEU A 159 -18.59 -23.42 3.70
N LYS A 160 -18.10 -23.39 4.93
CA LYS A 160 -18.30 -22.29 5.89
C LYS A 160 -17.13 -21.30 5.93
N ALA A 161 -16.05 -21.54 5.17
CA ALA A 161 -14.89 -20.67 5.18
C ALA A 161 -15.24 -19.31 4.58
N GLU A 162 -14.84 -18.24 5.26
CA GLU A 162 -15.00 -16.87 4.78
C GLU A 162 -13.87 -16.50 3.81
N ILE A 163 -12.72 -17.18 3.92
CA ILE A 163 -11.56 -16.98 3.04
C ILE A 163 -11.08 -18.33 2.51
N TYR A 164 -10.92 -18.42 1.19
CA TYR A 164 -10.27 -19.56 0.54
C TYR A 164 -8.84 -19.23 0.14
N SER A 165 -7.90 -20.11 0.48
CA SER A 165 -6.47 -19.90 0.24
C SER A 165 -5.88 -20.90 -0.75
N TYR A 166 -5.10 -20.35 -1.67
CA TYR A 166 -4.39 -21.08 -2.72
C TYR A 166 -2.91 -20.75 -2.67
N SER A 167 -2.06 -21.75 -2.90
CA SER A 167 -0.61 -21.59 -3.02
C SER A 167 -0.15 -22.09 -4.37
N ARG A 168 0.71 -21.32 -5.04
CA ARG A 168 1.42 -21.71 -6.25
C ARG A 168 2.89 -21.94 -5.93
N SER A 169 3.43 -23.05 -6.41
CA SER A 169 4.87 -23.29 -6.40
C SER A 169 5.26 -24.00 -7.68
N ARG A 170 6.20 -23.42 -8.43
CA ARG A 170 6.70 -23.99 -9.71
C ARG A 170 5.57 -24.34 -10.69
N GLY A 171 4.56 -23.47 -10.82
CA GLY A 171 3.41 -23.65 -11.72
C GLY A 171 2.30 -24.58 -11.22
N LEU A 172 2.44 -25.20 -10.05
CA LEU A 172 1.42 -26.04 -9.43
C LEU A 172 0.65 -25.26 -8.35
N PHE A 173 -0.66 -25.11 -8.53
CA PHE A 173 -1.55 -24.63 -7.48
C PHE A 173 -2.13 -25.77 -6.63
N ALA A 174 -2.20 -25.54 -5.34
CA ALA A 174 -2.91 -26.36 -4.37
C ALA A 174 -3.62 -25.46 -3.35
N GLY A 175 -4.75 -25.92 -2.82
CA GLY A 175 -5.29 -25.33 -1.60
C GLY A 175 -4.28 -25.53 -0.47
N VAL A 176 -4.03 -24.50 0.33
CA VAL A 176 -3.08 -24.56 1.46
C VAL A 176 -3.73 -23.97 2.70
N SER A 177 -3.49 -24.56 3.88
CA SER A 177 -3.81 -23.87 5.13
C SER A 177 -2.75 -22.81 5.42
N ILE A 178 -3.25 -21.65 5.84
CA ILE A 178 -2.45 -20.49 6.27
C ILE A 178 -2.86 -20.04 7.67
N ASP A 179 -3.47 -20.94 8.44
CA ASP A 179 -3.87 -20.68 9.82
C ASP A 179 -2.68 -20.20 10.65
N GLY A 180 -2.93 -19.26 11.55
CA GLY A 180 -1.87 -18.61 12.35
C GLY A 180 -1.05 -17.57 11.59
N SER A 181 -1.51 -17.15 10.41
CA SER A 181 -0.93 -16.01 9.68
C SER A 181 -1.75 -14.75 9.92
N VAL A 182 -1.06 -13.65 10.18
CA VAL A 182 -1.60 -12.30 10.26
C VAL A 182 -1.50 -11.65 8.88
N LEU A 183 -2.64 -11.21 8.37
CA LEU A 183 -2.76 -10.32 7.23
C LEU A 183 -2.89 -8.89 7.75
N SER A 184 -2.15 -7.93 7.20
CA SER A 184 -2.21 -6.52 7.61
C SER A 184 -2.20 -5.61 6.40
N VAL A 185 -2.96 -4.51 6.44
CA VAL A 185 -2.84 -3.44 5.44
C VAL A 185 -1.52 -2.74 5.63
N ASP A 186 -0.78 -2.53 4.53
CA ASP A 186 0.43 -1.74 4.48
C ASP A 186 0.05 -0.32 4.01
N GLN A 187 -0.37 0.49 4.98
CA GLN A 187 -0.83 1.85 4.74
C GLN A 187 0.29 2.70 4.13
N LEU A 188 1.54 2.51 4.58
CA LEU A 188 2.69 3.25 4.07
C LEU A 188 2.97 2.92 2.60
N ALA A 189 3.05 1.64 2.24
CA ALA A 189 3.24 1.26 0.85
C ALA A 189 2.09 1.73 -0.05
N THR A 190 0.86 1.68 0.46
CA THR A 190 -0.33 2.20 -0.24
C THR A 190 -0.21 3.71 -0.46
N GLY A 191 0.04 4.49 0.59
CA GLY A 191 0.19 5.95 0.49
C GLY A 191 1.36 6.37 -0.39
N ASP A 192 2.49 5.66 -0.32
CA ASP A 192 3.65 5.90 -1.17
C ASP A 192 3.35 5.68 -2.66
N TYR A 193 2.63 4.61 -2.99
CA TYR A 193 2.36 4.22 -4.37
C TYR A 193 1.34 5.15 -5.05
N TYR A 194 0.35 5.61 -4.30
CA TYR A 194 -0.74 6.46 -4.80
C TYR A 194 -0.52 7.96 -4.55
N ARG A 195 0.68 8.33 -4.08
CA ARG A 195 1.02 9.72 -3.75
C ARG A 195 0.78 10.64 -4.97
N PRO A 196 -0.04 11.70 -4.82
CA PRO A 196 -0.20 12.70 -5.86
C PRO A 196 1.13 13.39 -6.18
N ALA A 197 1.33 13.79 -7.44
CA ALA A 197 2.56 14.49 -7.86
C ALA A 197 2.73 15.86 -7.19
N VAL A 198 1.65 16.45 -6.69
CA VAL A 198 1.62 17.73 -5.98
C VAL A 198 0.83 17.54 -4.68
N PRO A 199 1.27 18.10 -3.54
CA PRO A 199 0.51 18.05 -2.29
C PRO A 199 -0.93 18.55 -2.48
N GLY A 200 -1.91 17.79 -1.97
CA GLY A 200 -3.34 18.08 -2.15
C GLY A 200 -3.89 17.82 -3.55
N GLY A 201 -3.07 17.30 -4.49
CA GLY A 201 -3.51 16.90 -5.82
C GLY A 201 -4.40 15.64 -5.80
N PRO A 202 -5.15 15.37 -6.89
CA PRO A 202 -5.94 14.16 -6.98
C PRO A 202 -5.04 12.91 -6.97
N VAL A 203 -5.50 11.83 -6.34
CA VAL A 203 -4.81 10.54 -6.43
C VAL A 203 -4.88 10.02 -7.86
N VAL A 204 -3.72 9.67 -8.39
CA VAL A 204 -3.58 9.05 -9.70
C VAL A 204 -3.24 7.58 -9.48
N VAL A 205 -4.11 6.69 -9.96
CA VAL A 205 -3.85 5.25 -9.95
C VAL A 205 -2.85 4.93 -11.06
N PRO A 206 -1.68 4.35 -10.77
CA PRO A 206 -0.72 3.97 -11.82
C PRO A 206 -1.31 2.97 -12.82
N GLU A 207 -0.89 3.04 -14.08
CA GLU A 207 -1.46 2.25 -15.18
C GLU A 207 -1.41 0.74 -14.91
N LEU A 208 -0.29 0.25 -14.36
CA LEU A 208 -0.13 -1.17 -14.03
C LEU A 208 -1.15 -1.65 -13.00
N ALA A 209 -1.47 -0.82 -12.00
CA ALA A 209 -2.50 -1.14 -11.01
C ALA A 209 -3.91 -1.12 -11.62
N GLN A 210 -4.20 -0.20 -12.54
CA GLN A 210 -5.47 -0.17 -13.26
C GLN A 210 -5.67 -1.45 -14.11
N GLN A 211 -4.63 -1.83 -14.87
CA GLN A 211 -4.65 -3.04 -15.69
C GLN A 211 -4.86 -4.29 -14.84
N LEU A 212 -4.17 -4.37 -13.69
CA LEU A 212 -4.30 -5.49 -12.78
C LEU A 212 -5.70 -5.55 -12.14
N THR A 213 -6.27 -4.42 -11.71
CA THR A 213 -7.65 -4.36 -11.22
C THR A 213 -8.65 -4.80 -12.28
N PHE A 214 -8.50 -4.35 -13.53
CA PHE A 214 -9.36 -4.78 -14.63
C PHE A 214 -9.27 -6.29 -14.87
N ALA A 215 -8.06 -6.86 -14.81
CA ALA A 215 -7.87 -8.30 -14.94
C ALA A 215 -8.56 -9.09 -13.82
N VAL A 216 -8.46 -8.64 -12.56
CA VAL A 216 -9.20 -9.25 -11.43
C VAL A 216 -10.71 -9.12 -11.63
N ALA A 217 -11.20 -7.95 -12.03
CA ALA A 217 -12.62 -7.73 -12.28
C ALA A 217 -13.17 -8.66 -13.39
N SER A 218 -12.39 -8.86 -14.46
CA SER A 218 -12.77 -9.76 -15.57
C SER A 218 -12.94 -11.21 -15.13
N LEU A 219 -12.19 -11.66 -14.12
CA LEU A 219 -12.29 -13.00 -13.56
C LEU A 219 -13.52 -13.21 -12.67
N ALA A 220 -14.01 -12.14 -12.05
CA ALA A 220 -15.13 -12.14 -11.14
C ALA A 220 -16.48 -11.86 -11.81
N THR A 221 -16.48 -11.59 -13.13
CA THR A 221 -17.70 -11.32 -13.88
C THR A 221 -18.28 -12.63 -14.40
N PRO A 222 -19.55 -12.99 -14.10
CA PRO A 222 -20.15 -14.19 -14.66
C PRO A 222 -20.28 -14.07 -16.19
N PRO A 223 -20.09 -15.16 -16.95
CA PRO A 223 -20.40 -15.18 -18.38
C PRO A 223 -21.88 -14.84 -18.57
N THR A 224 -22.14 -13.80 -19.34
CA THR A 224 -23.41 -13.07 -19.44
C THR A 224 -24.62 -13.97 -19.69
N THR A 225 -25.65 -13.91 -18.84
CA THR A 225 -27.04 -14.10 -19.31
C THR A 225 -27.45 -12.80 -19.99
N VAL A 226 -27.40 -12.79 -21.32
CA VAL A 226 -27.89 -11.69 -22.17
C VAL A 226 -29.39 -11.48 -21.87
N PRO A 227 -29.84 -10.33 -21.35
CA PRO A 227 -31.26 -10.00 -21.30
C PRO A 227 -31.76 -9.73 -22.74
N PRO A 228 -33.04 -10.02 -23.07
CA PRO A 228 -33.60 -9.69 -24.37
C PRO A 228 -33.48 -8.19 -24.65
N VAL A 229 -33.04 -7.87 -25.86
CA VAL A 229 -32.87 -6.49 -26.34
C VAL A 229 -34.24 -5.85 -26.53
N ASP A 230 -34.75 -5.20 -25.49
CA ASP A 230 -35.88 -4.27 -25.61
C ASP A 230 -35.52 -2.96 -24.90
N ASN A 231 -35.06 -2.01 -25.72
CA ASN A 231 -35.29 -0.55 -25.66
C ASN A 231 -34.07 0.21 -26.20
N ALA A 232 -34.14 0.54 -27.50
CA ALA A 232 -33.17 1.36 -28.23
C ALA A 232 -33.18 2.86 -27.84
N ASN A 233 -33.54 3.21 -26.60
CA ASN A 233 -33.56 4.61 -26.12
C ASN A 233 -33.11 4.78 -24.65
N ALA A 234 -32.52 3.77 -24.03
CA ALA A 234 -31.76 4.01 -22.80
C ALA A 234 -30.40 4.63 -23.20
N VAL A 235 -30.29 5.95 -23.05
CA VAL A 235 -28.97 6.60 -22.94
C VAL A 235 -28.20 5.81 -21.88
N PRO A 236 -26.99 5.29 -22.16
CA PRO A 236 -26.24 4.57 -21.15
C PRO A 236 -26.03 5.53 -19.99
N SER A 237 -26.65 5.21 -18.84
CA SER A 237 -26.37 5.87 -17.58
C SER A 237 -24.86 5.78 -17.41
N THR A 238 -24.18 6.91 -17.52
CA THR A 238 -22.76 7.02 -17.16
C THR A 238 -22.61 6.37 -15.78
N PRO A 239 -21.78 5.31 -15.63
CA PRO A 239 -21.45 4.79 -14.31
C PRO A 239 -21.01 6.00 -13.49
N HIS A 240 -21.60 6.17 -12.29
CA HIS A 240 -21.07 7.14 -11.35
C HIS A 240 -19.57 6.85 -11.25
N ALA A 241 -18.75 7.87 -11.51
CA ALA A 241 -17.31 7.75 -11.42
C ALA A 241 -16.94 7.50 -9.96
N SER A 242 -17.04 6.26 -9.51
CA SER A 242 -16.42 5.78 -8.29
C SER A 242 -14.93 6.07 -8.48
N ASN A 243 -14.42 7.03 -7.72
CA ASN A 243 -13.01 7.40 -7.76
C ASN A 243 -12.19 6.10 -7.58
N PRO A 244 -11.49 5.60 -8.60
CA PRO A 244 -10.85 4.29 -8.54
C PRO A 244 -9.76 4.24 -7.47
N GLY A 245 -9.23 5.40 -7.04
CA GLY A 245 -8.29 5.57 -5.94
C GLY A 245 -8.93 5.83 -4.57
N ALA A 246 -10.25 5.79 -4.41
CA ALA A 246 -10.91 6.13 -3.13
C ALA A 246 -10.47 5.22 -1.97
N LEU A 247 -10.37 3.91 -2.18
CA LEU A 247 -9.84 3.00 -1.16
C LEU A 247 -8.36 3.26 -0.89
N ALA A 248 -7.56 3.50 -1.93
CA ALA A 248 -6.16 3.87 -1.78
C ALA A 248 -5.97 5.17 -0.98
N GLN A 249 -6.87 6.14 -1.14
CA GLN A 249 -6.91 7.37 -0.37
C GLN A 249 -7.31 7.13 1.09
N GLN A 250 -8.31 6.28 1.32
CA GLN A 250 -8.85 5.99 2.65
C GLN A 250 -7.91 5.14 3.49
N TYR A 251 -7.17 4.22 2.87
CA TYR A 251 -6.33 3.23 3.53
C TYR A 251 -4.83 3.44 3.29
N GLY A 252 -4.46 4.49 2.54
CA GLY A 252 -3.09 4.99 2.50
C GLY A 252 -2.73 5.70 3.79
N ALA A 253 -1.46 5.59 4.19
CA ALA A 253 -0.88 6.40 5.25
C ALA A 253 -1.13 7.87 4.91
N GLN A 254 -1.69 8.63 5.85
CA GLN A 254 -1.91 10.05 5.65
C GLN A 254 -0.56 10.72 5.44
N GLU A 255 -0.55 11.91 4.83
CA GLU A 255 0.70 12.66 4.62
C GLU A 255 1.49 12.82 5.94
N THR A 256 0.77 12.99 7.04
CA THR A 256 1.29 13.02 8.42
C THR A 256 1.94 11.71 8.88
N ASP A 257 1.42 10.55 8.49
CA ASP A 257 2.00 9.23 8.79
C ASP A 257 3.29 8.98 8.02
N VAL A 258 3.33 9.40 6.76
CA VAL A 258 4.53 9.32 5.92
C VAL A 258 5.63 10.19 6.49
N LEU A 259 5.31 11.44 6.84
CA LEU A 259 6.27 12.40 7.39
C LEU A 259 6.82 11.93 8.74
N ARG A 260 5.96 11.32 9.59
CA ARG A 260 6.40 10.66 10.82
C ARG A 260 7.43 9.56 10.54
N ASN A 261 7.12 8.63 9.65
CA ASN A 261 8.04 7.54 9.32
C ASN A 261 9.38 8.02 8.73
N GLN A 262 9.35 9.05 7.89
CA GLN A 262 10.57 9.66 7.35
C GLN A 262 11.41 10.32 8.46
N LEU A 263 10.77 10.99 9.41
CA LEU A 263 11.44 11.54 10.59
C LEU A 263 12.03 10.43 11.47
N GLU A 264 11.31 9.34 11.71
CA GLU A 264 11.82 8.19 12.46
C GLU A 264 13.07 7.57 11.82
N GLN A 265 13.12 7.49 10.49
CA GLN A 265 14.28 6.92 9.77
C GLN A 265 15.50 7.86 9.73
N LEU A 266 15.28 9.18 9.67
CA LEU A 266 16.36 10.17 9.53
C LEU A 266 16.85 10.71 10.88
N ALA A 267 16.02 10.71 11.92
CA ALA A 267 16.38 11.21 13.24
C ALA A 267 17.63 10.56 13.85
N PRO A 268 17.83 9.23 13.78
CA PRO A 268 19.05 8.60 14.28
C PRO A 268 20.32 9.08 13.58
N GLN A 269 20.22 9.45 12.29
CA GLN A 269 21.37 9.95 11.53
C GLN A 269 21.80 11.34 12.02
N LEU A 270 20.83 12.20 12.36
CA LEU A 270 21.11 13.47 13.00
C LEU A 270 21.68 13.25 14.41
N ASP A 271 21.09 12.33 15.19
CA ASP A 271 21.45 12.09 16.59
C ASP A 271 22.92 11.65 16.76
N VAL A 272 23.50 10.92 15.79
CA VAL A 272 24.92 10.54 15.80
C VAL A 272 25.85 11.75 15.67
N LEU A 273 25.41 12.82 15.00
CA LEU A 273 26.21 14.03 14.76
C LEU A 273 26.19 15.02 15.94
N LEU A 274 25.25 14.86 16.87
CA LEU A 274 25.07 15.80 17.98
C LEU A 274 25.86 15.36 19.22
N ASP A 275 26.25 16.31 20.06
CA ASP A 275 26.70 16.00 21.43
C ASP A 275 25.50 15.88 22.39
N PRO A 276 25.66 15.39 23.63
CA PRO A 276 24.55 15.19 24.55
C PRO A 276 23.70 16.45 24.82
N GLN A 277 24.30 17.65 24.81
CA GLN A 277 23.56 18.88 25.05
C GLN A 277 22.70 19.23 23.83
N TRP A 278 23.24 19.07 22.62
CA TRP A 278 22.49 19.28 21.38
C TRP A 278 21.40 18.24 21.17
N ARG A 279 21.62 16.98 21.58
CA ARG A 279 20.57 15.95 21.56
C ARG A 279 19.36 16.32 22.41
N SER A 280 19.59 16.89 23.60
CA SER A 280 18.51 17.36 24.45
C SER A 280 17.80 18.59 23.87
N TYR A 281 18.56 19.52 23.29
CA TYR A 281 17.99 20.77 22.74
C TYR A 281 17.16 20.54 21.47
N LEU A 282 17.67 19.71 20.55
CA LEU A 282 17.01 19.35 19.27
C LEU A 282 16.18 18.06 19.37
N ALA A 283 15.84 17.64 20.60
CA ALA A 283 15.06 16.43 20.83
C ALA A 283 13.72 16.51 20.11
N LEU A 284 13.40 15.44 19.38
CA LEU A 284 12.13 15.26 18.72
C LEU A 284 11.06 14.79 19.74
N PRO A 285 9.78 15.15 19.56
CA PRO A 285 8.70 14.73 20.46
C PRO A 285 8.68 13.21 20.63
N PRO A 286 8.59 12.67 21.87
CA PRO A 286 8.52 11.23 22.10
C PRO A 286 7.34 10.56 21.38
N SER A 287 6.24 11.29 21.18
CA SER A 287 5.05 10.88 20.43
C SER A 287 5.34 10.54 18.96
N LEU A 288 6.48 10.97 18.40
CA LEU A 288 6.93 10.53 17.09
C LEU A 288 7.40 9.08 17.08
N PHE A 289 7.88 8.54 18.20
CA PHE A 289 8.56 7.23 18.24
C PHE A 289 7.78 6.16 19.00
N VAL A 290 6.79 6.57 19.80
CA VAL A 290 5.87 5.65 20.47
C VAL A 290 4.66 5.51 19.55
N GLY A 291 4.28 4.28 19.17
CA GLY A 291 3.19 3.97 18.23
C GLY A 291 1.80 4.41 18.70
N GLY A 292 1.58 5.72 18.83
CA GLY A 292 0.40 6.41 19.31
C GLY A 292 0.02 7.62 18.42
N PRO A 293 -0.90 8.50 18.88
CA PRO A 293 -1.37 9.64 18.09
C PRO A 293 -0.24 10.59 17.68
N HIS A 294 -0.44 11.33 16.58
CA HIS A 294 0.56 12.32 16.13
C HIS A 294 0.81 13.38 17.21
N PRO A 295 2.04 13.95 17.30
CA PRO A 295 2.28 15.14 18.12
C PRO A 295 1.28 16.24 17.77
N SER A 296 0.92 17.03 18.77
CA SER A 296 0.06 18.19 18.52
C SER A 296 0.78 19.21 17.63
N ALA A 297 0.02 20.02 16.89
CA ALA A 297 0.60 21.10 16.08
C ALA A 297 1.45 22.07 16.91
N GLU A 298 1.08 22.29 18.17
CA GLU A 298 1.79 23.15 19.12
C GLU A 298 3.12 22.52 19.58
N GLU A 299 3.12 21.23 19.93
CA GLU A 299 4.33 20.50 20.29
C GLU A 299 5.37 20.53 19.16
N LEU A 300 4.90 20.34 17.92
CA LEU A 300 5.76 20.34 16.75
C LEU A 300 6.25 21.75 16.40
N GLN A 301 5.43 22.77 16.63
CA GLN A 301 5.80 24.18 16.43
C GLN A 301 6.99 24.59 17.32
N GLU A 302 7.00 24.17 18.59
CA GLU A 302 8.13 24.46 19.48
C GLU A 302 9.44 23.85 18.96
N VAL A 303 9.36 22.62 18.44
CA VAL A 303 10.52 21.90 17.92
C VAL A 303 11.02 22.59 16.64
N VAL A 304 10.12 22.93 15.72
CA VAL A 304 10.46 23.70 14.51
C VAL A 304 11.14 25.02 14.87
N LEU A 305 10.68 25.72 15.91
CA LEU A 305 11.27 26.98 16.36
C LEU A 305 12.71 26.81 16.87
N ARG A 306 13.00 25.72 17.61
CA ARG A 306 14.36 25.41 18.08
C ARG A 306 15.29 25.16 16.90
N PHE A 307 14.87 24.35 15.93
CA PHE A 307 15.64 24.12 14.70
C PHE A 307 15.82 25.40 13.89
N GLN A 308 14.79 26.24 13.80
CA GLN A 308 14.86 27.53 13.10
C GLN A 308 15.85 28.50 13.74
N THR A 309 15.93 28.52 15.08
CA THR A 309 16.89 29.33 15.84
C THR A 309 18.33 28.90 15.52
N VAL A 310 18.57 27.59 15.44
CA VAL A 310 19.89 27.05 15.07
C VAL A 310 20.21 27.32 13.61
N ALA A 311 19.23 27.22 12.72
CA ALA A 311 19.41 27.47 11.30
C ALA A 311 19.68 28.94 10.96
N SER A 312 19.17 29.89 11.76
CA SER A 312 19.30 31.33 11.53
C SER A 312 20.53 31.95 12.19
N ASP A 313 21.12 31.29 13.18
CA ASP A 313 22.32 31.78 13.87
C ASP A 313 23.60 31.36 13.13
N VAL A 314 24.39 32.35 12.72
CA VAL A 314 25.66 32.16 12.01
C VAL A 314 26.66 31.32 12.79
N ARG A 315 26.59 31.32 14.13
CA ARG A 315 27.48 30.54 15.01
C ARG A 315 27.28 29.03 14.86
N TYR A 316 26.11 28.59 14.40
CA TYR A 316 25.79 27.17 14.25
C TYR A 316 25.74 26.72 12.79
N LYS A 317 26.34 27.50 11.87
CA LYS A 317 26.35 27.22 10.43
C LYS A 317 26.91 25.85 10.08
N ASP A 318 27.92 25.38 10.81
CA ASP A 318 28.54 24.06 10.56
C ASP A 318 27.58 22.91 10.86
N LEU A 319 26.72 23.07 11.88
CA LEU A 319 25.67 22.11 12.19
C LEU A 319 24.47 22.27 11.24
N SER A 320 24.03 23.50 11.01
CA SER A 320 22.85 23.75 10.19
C SER A 320 23.08 23.44 8.70
N SER A 321 24.32 23.45 8.21
CA SER A 321 24.65 23.03 6.85
C SER A 321 24.74 21.51 6.65
N GLN A 322 24.67 20.71 7.72
CA GLN A 322 24.69 19.25 7.60
C GLN A 322 23.45 18.74 6.84
N PRO A 323 23.61 17.80 5.88
CA PRO A 323 22.48 17.24 5.14
C PRO A 323 21.41 16.61 6.04
N ALA A 324 21.83 15.93 7.11
CA ALA A 324 20.91 15.33 8.08
C ALA A 324 20.08 16.40 8.81
N PHE A 325 20.69 17.52 9.20
CA PHE A 325 20.00 18.64 9.85
C PHE A 325 18.97 19.27 8.91
N GLN A 326 19.36 19.58 7.67
CA GLN A 326 18.46 20.18 6.67
C GLN A 326 17.29 19.26 6.34
N SER A 327 17.53 17.96 6.22
CA SER A 327 16.49 16.97 5.93
C SER A 327 15.47 16.88 7.05
N VAL A 328 15.94 16.73 8.31
CA VAL A 328 15.06 16.70 9.49
C VAL A 328 14.29 18.02 9.65
N PHE A 329 14.96 19.17 9.51
CA PHE A 329 14.31 20.48 9.64
C PHE A 329 13.25 20.73 8.55
N GLY A 330 13.54 20.34 7.31
CA GLY A 330 12.57 20.42 6.20
C GLY A 330 11.34 19.56 6.47
N LEU A 331 11.55 18.32 6.94
CA LEU A 331 10.45 17.41 7.29
C LEU A 331 9.61 17.91 8.46
N LEU A 332 10.24 18.45 9.51
CA LEU A 332 9.51 19.02 10.65
C LEU A 332 8.60 20.19 10.22
N LYS A 333 9.09 21.07 9.36
CA LYS A 333 8.28 22.17 8.80
C LYS A 333 7.10 21.66 7.99
N HIS A 334 7.35 20.69 7.12
CA HIS A 334 6.30 20.09 6.30
C HIS A 334 5.25 19.41 7.18
N TYR A 335 5.69 18.67 8.20
CA TYR A 335 4.83 17.95 9.11
C TYR A 335 3.95 18.87 9.96
N GLN A 336 4.49 20.02 10.39
CA GLN A 336 3.71 21.05 11.07
C GLN A 336 2.59 21.60 10.18
N VAL A 337 2.90 21.92 8.92
CA VAL A 337 1.91 22.43 7.97
C VAL A 337 0.82 21.39 7.71
N ALA A 338 1.18 20.13 7.49
CA ALA A 338 0.25 19.03 7.27
C ALA A 338 -0.72 18.85 8.46
N LEU A 339 -0.20 18.83 9.69
CA LEU A 339 -1.04 18.71 10.90
C LEU A 339 -2.01 19.90 11.07
N THR A 340 -1.59 21.12 10.74
CA THR A 340 -2.49 22.29 10.80
C THR A 340 -3.56 22.30 9.71
N ALA A 341 -3.26 21.75 8.53
CA ALA A 341 -4.23 21.63 7.44
C ALA A 341 -5.31 20.59 7.79
N ASP A 342 -4.92 19.44 8.32
CA ASP A 342 -5.84 18.39 8.77
C ASP A 342 -6.80 18.91 9.85
N ALA A 343 -6.29 19.63 10.86
CA ALA A 343 -7.09 20.23 11.92
C ALA A 343 -8.13 21.25 11.43
N SER A 344 -7.85 21.95 10.32
CA SER A 344 -8.73 23.00 9.77
C SER A 344 -9.91 22.45 8.98
N THR A 345 -9.85 21.19 8.52
CA THR A 345 -10.92 20.53 7.76
C THR A 345 -12.05 19.98 8.64
N LEU A 346 -11.79 19.81 9.95
CA LEU A 346 -12.78 19.52 11.00
C LEU A 346 -13.58 20.78 11.38
N ASN A 347 -14.18 21.46 10.39
CA ASN A 347 -14.97 22.67 10.61
C ASN A 347 -16.41 22.29 10.97
N LEU A 348 -16.74 22.31 12.27
CA LEU A 348 -18.06 22.00 12.83
C LEU A 348 -19.14 22.94 12.27
N PRO A 349 -20.41 22.47 12.10
CA PRO A 349 -21.49 23.32 11.63
C PRO A 349 -21.76 24.47 12.62
N PRO A 350 -22.25 25.63 12.13
CA PRO A 350 -22.52 26.78 12.98
C PRO A 350 -23.52 26.43 14.09
N PRO A 351 -23.35 26.96 15.32
CA PRO A 351 -24.22 26.64 16.43
C PRO A 351 -25.67 27.03 16.11
N PRO A 352 -26.67 26.25 16.57
CA PRO A 352 -28.07 26.55 16.30
C PRO A 352 -28.41 27.94 16.83
N ALA A 353 -29.05 28.75 15.99
CA ALA A 353 -29.52 30.07 16.36
C ALA A 353 -30.48 29.93 17.57
N ARG A 354 -30.19 30.69 18.63
CA ARG A 354 -31.00 30.74 19.85
C ARG A 354 -32.41 31.27 19.62
#